data_AF-A0A948G4Q3-F1
#
_entry.id   AF-A0A948G4Q3-F1
#
_cell.length_a   1.000
_cell.length_b   1.000
_cell.length_c   1.000
_cell.angle_alpha   90.00
_cell.angle_beta   90.00
_cell.angle_gamma   90.00
#
_symmetry.space_group_name_H-M   'P 1'
#
loop_
_entity.id
_entity.type
_entity.pdbx_description
1 polymer ?
#
loop_
_entity_poly.entity_id
_entity_poly.type
_entity_poly.pdbx_seq_one_letter_code
_entity_poly.pdbx_strand_id
1 'polypeptide(L)'
;ALDLSKNIPENSVDYVLTDPPYGGLIQYFSLSSLWAIWLKHNNPKFEIPYQDEITIENRKDFERYHQLLTKALREIYKVLKPGHYLTLTFHNREINVWNSVIKAGAYSGFVFEKILYQPNKRASEAGVAMPYGSAISDYYLRFKKPEKAGVSDHQKMGKEEYERIVVKAAKDIIALRGEPTEMTFILNGIYTELFSTGKFFEGSHEDIVNILKDNIGKEFVLIENKGGKLGPKWWLKNPEDMLFKQVPLSDRVEKVVIDMLRGNIKVTFDEILQKLFITFPNGLTPDTKGVIEVLKEYATTTGDGRWRYKPEVNHRDSEHSEMIYYLSEIGKKSGYKVWIGSKEQGDNFRNEKLSKYCTESNLGLAGFSGDELRRIAMIDVLWYEGPSIKFIFEVENSTSITSAIERASHIPEEYEVKRFIVIPEERQRMLERKMNEPMFQEGYNKYKWQTIHYDALKDFYNLHKGSKSLERNGLNKLK
;
A
#
# COMPACT_ATOMS: atom_id res chain seq x y z
N ALA A 1 23.59 -29.29 9.16
CA ALA A 1 23.44 -27.82 9.36
C ALA A 1 24.45 -27.29 10.36
N LEU A 2 24.63 -27.98 11.50
CA LEU A 2 25.59 -27.63 12.54
C LEU A 2 27.07 -27.87 12.16
N ASP A 3 27.34 -28.32 10.94
CA ASP A 3 28.62 -28.78 10.44
C ASP A 3 28.87 -28.39 8.96
N LEU A 4 28.14 -27.39 8.45
CA LEU A 4 28.19 -26.98 7.05
C LEU A 4 29.61 -26.67 6.57
N SER A 5 30.42 -26.02 7.42
CA SER A 5 31.80 -25.62 7.10
C SER A 5 32.77 -26.80 6.93
N LYS A 6 32.38 -28.03 7.29
CA LYS A 6 33.20 -29.23 7.03
C LYS A 6 33.16 -29.66 5.56
N ASN A 7 32.07 -29.34 4.86
CA ASN A 7 31.83 -29.80 3.50
C ASN A 7 31.92 -28.67 2.47
N ILE A 8 31.82 -27.41 2.92
CA ILE A 8 31.84 -26.22 2.06
C ILE A 8 32.97 -25.30 2.54
N PRO A 9 33.88 -24.84 1.66
CA PRO A 9 34.97 -23.94 2.04
C PRO A 9 34.48 -22.62 2.63
N GLU A 10 35.28 -22.03 3.51
CA GLU A 10 34.99 -20.69 4.04
C GLU A 10 34.95 -19.63 2.93
N ASN A 11 34.09 -18.62 3.10
CA ASN A 11 33.94 -17.50 2.16
C ASN A 11 33.81 -17.92 0.69
N SER A 12 33.08 -19.01 0.42
CA SER A 12 32.89 -19.54 -0.93
C SER A 12 31.48 -19.31 -1.48
N VAL A 13 30.51 -19.04 -0.61
CA VAL A 13 29.10 -18.88 -0.97
C VAL A 13 28.74 -17.41 -1.15
N ASP A 14 28.09 -17.07 -2.28
CA ASP A 14 27.64 -15.70 -2.60
C ASP A 14 26.26 -15.36 -1.99
N TYR A 15 25.41 -16.35 -1.73
CA TYR A 15 24.08 -16.10 -1.19
C TYR A 15 23.51 -17.34 -0.50
N VAL A 16 22.79 -17.13 0.60
CA VAL A 16 22.08 -18.21 1.29
C VAL A 16 20.61 -17.83 1.47
N LEU A 17 19.72 -18.72 1.05
CA LEU A 17 18.29 -18.68 1.34
C LEU A 17 17.93 -19.98 2.08
N THR A 18 17.32 -19.87 3.25
CA THR A 18 16.95 -21.07 4.03
C THR A 18 15.69 -20.83 4.87
N ASP A 19 15.06 -21.94 5.24
CA ASP A 19 13.85 -21.99 6.04
C ASP A 19 14.12 -22.63 7.41
N PRO A 20 14.53 -21.84 8.42
CA PRO A 20 14.81 -22.37 9.75
C PRO A 20 13.52 -22.79 10.47
N PRO A 21 13.62 -23.73 11.43
CA PRO A 21 12.47 -24.17 12.19
C PRO A 21 11.88 -23.05 13.07
N TYR A 22 10.56 -22.97 13.07
CA TYR A 22 9.77 -21.89 13.66
C TYR A 22 9.50 -22.03 15.16
N GLY A 23 10.41 -22.66 15.91
CA GLY A 23 10.29 -22.75 17.37
C GLY A 23 9.09 -23.57 17.86
N GLY A 24 8.91 -24.79 17.34
CA GLY A 24 7.92 -25.74 17.86
C GLY A 24 6.55 -25.73 17.18
N LEU A 25 6.34 -24.93 16.12
CA LEU A 25 5.09 -24.95 15.34
C LEU A 25 4.74 -26.35 14.80
N ILE A 26 5.75 -27.10 14.35
CA ILE A 26 5.63 -28.50 13.89
C ILE A 26 6.84 -29.28 14.41
N GLN A 27 6.59 -30.41 15.06
CA GLN A 27 7.62 -31.32 15.59
C GLN A 27 7.93 -32.41 14.56
N TYR A 28 8.81 -32.12 13.60
CA TYR A 28 9.03 -32.98 12.44
C TYR A 28 9.62 -34.35 12.81
N PHE A 29 10.56 -34.42 13.74
CA PHE A 29 11.13 -35.71 14.13
C PHE A 29 10.12 -36.54 14.89
N SER A 30 9.31 -35.92 15.76
CA SER A 30 8.20 -36.60 16.44
C SER A 30 7.20 -37.19 15.42
N LEU A 31 6.80 -36.42 14.41
CA LEU A 31 5.93 -36.91 13.32
C LEU A 31 6.58 -38.02 12.48
N SER A 32 7.90 -38.02 12.38
CA SER A 32 8.66 -39.03 11.61
C SER A 32 8.92 -40.31 12.38
N SER A 33 8.55 -40.40 13.67
CA SER A 33 8.84 -41.54 14.55
C SER A 33 8.35 -42.88 13.98
N LEU A 34 7.16 -42.90 13.37
CA LEU A 34 6.62 -44.13 12.76
C LEU A 34 7.52 -44.65 11.64
N TRP A 35 7.98 -43.75 10.76
CA TRP A 35 8.90 -44.09 9.67
C TRP A 35 10.28 -44.47 10.20
N ALA A 36 10.72 -43.82 11.27
CA ALA A 36 11.97 -44.13 11.95
C ALA A 36 12.02 -45.58 12.44
N ILE A 37 10.93 -46.07 13.02
CA ILE A 37 10.80 -47.45 13.51
C ILE A 37 10.94 -48.43 12.36
N TRP A 38 10.28 -48.17 11.23
CA TRP A 38 10.39 -49.04 10.05
C TRP A 38 11.82 -49.05 9.46
N LEU A 39 12.44 -47.87 9.35
CA LEU A 39 13.83 -47.77 8.88
C LEU A 39 14.81 -48.48 9.81
N LYS A 40 14.60 -48.40 11.13
CA LYS A 40 15.42 -49.12 12.12
C LYS A 40 15.27 -50.65 12.01
N HIS A 41 14.10 -51.15 11.61
CA HIS A 41 13.93 -52.58 11.32
C HIS A 41 14.80 -53.04 10.15
N ASN A 42 14.83 -52.27 9.05
CA ASN A 42 15.61 -52.59 7.86
C ASN A 42 17.12 -52.28 8.02
N ASN A 43 17.46 -51.34 8.88
CA ASN A 43 18.83 -50.97 9.21
C ASN A 43 18.94 -50.75 10.74
N PRO A 44 19.39 -51.76 11.51
CA PRO A 44 19.46 -51.68 12.97
C PRO A 44 20.33 -50.53 13.52
N LYS A 45 21.22 -49.95 12.70
CA LYS A 45 22.06 -48.80 13.07
C LYS A 45 21.38 -47.45 12.81
N PHE A 46 20.21 -47.43 12.17
CA PHE A 46 19.48 -46.19 11.91
C PHE A 46 18.85 -45.66 13.19
N GLU A 47 19.21 -44.44 13.56
CA GLU A 47 18.58 -43.67 14.63
C GLU A 47 18.38 -42.23 14.19
N ILE A 48 17.24 -41.64 14.57
CA ILE A 48 17.01 -40.21 14.37
C ILE A 48 17.78 -39.46 15.46
N PRO A 49 18.56 -38.42 15.11
CA PRO A 49 19.29 -37.62 16.08
C PRO A 49 18.34 -36.62 16.76
N TYR A 50 17.42 -37.10 17.60
CA TYR A 50 16.42 -36.26 18.28
C TYR A 50 17.05 -35.08 19.04
N GLN A 51 18.28 -35.25 19.54
CA GLN A 51 18.98 -34.21 20.29
C GLN A 51 19.45 -33.03 19.40
N ASP A 52 19.49 -33.22 18.09
CA ASP A 52 19.94 -32.21 17.14
C ASP A 52 18.77 -31.46 16.49
N GLU A 53 17.52 -31.80 16.83
CA GLU A 53 16.34 -31.06 16.37
C GLU A 53 16.35 -29.64 16.96
N ILE A 54 16.30 -28.65 16.09
CA ILE A 54 16.22 -27.24 16.49
C ILE A 54 14.73 -26.90 16.68
N THR A 55 14.16 -27.22 17.83
CA THR A 55 12.73 -27.02 18.12
C THR A 55 12.50 -26.59 19.57
N ILE A 56 11.26 -26.21 19.90
CA ILE A 56 10.81 -25.92 21.26
C ILE A 56 9.72 -26.94 21.57
N GLU A 57 9.95 -27.84 22.54
CA GLU A 57 8.93 -28.81 22.99
C GLU A 57 8.20 -28.29 24.23
N ASN A 58 8.93 -27.68 25.17
CA ASN A 58 8.39 -27.02 26.36
C ASN A 58 8.99 -25.61 26.55
N ARG A 59 8.35 -24.77 27.39
CA ARG A 59 8.86 -23.41 27.70
C ARG A 59 10.31 -23.35 28.19
N LYS A 60 10.84 -24.46 28.73
CA LYS A 60 12.22 -24.56 29.24
C LYS A 60 13.27 -24.80 28.14
N ASP A 61 12.86 -25.14 26.92
CA ASP A 61 13.78 -25.46 25.80
C ASP A 61 14.18 -24.24 24.97
N PHE A 62 13.74 -23.04 25.39
CA PHE A 62 13.95 -21.81 24.64
C PHE A 62 15.42 -21.45 24.45
N GLU A 63 16.21 -21.58 25.52
CA GLU A 63 17.66 -21.37 25.49
C GLU A 63 18.34 -22.38 24.56
N ARG A 64 17.89 -23.62 24.56
CA ARG A 64 18.42 -24.66 23.67
C ARG A 64 18.12 -24.35 22.21
N TYR A 65 16.89 -23.97 21.89
CA TYR A 65 16.49 -23.53 20.55
C TYR A 65 17.40 -22.38 20.07
N HIS A 66 17.55 -21.34 20.88
CA HIS A 66 18.40 -20.19 20.56
C HIS A 66 19.87 -20.60 20.35
N GLN A 67 20.43 -21.46 21.20
CA GLN A 67 21.80 -21.95 21.07
C GLN A 67 22.02 -22.75 19.79
N LEU A 68 21.13 -23.69 19.46
CA LEU A 68 21.24 -24.52 18.27
C LEU A 68 21.07 -23.69 16.99
N LEU A 69 20.10 -22.77 16.98
CA LEU A 69 19.92 -21.84 15.86
C LEU A 69 21.17 -20.97 15.66
N THR A 70 21.76 -20.45 16.74
CA THR A 70 23.01 -19.67 16.69
C THR A 70 24.15 -20.50 16.13
N LYS A 71 24.30 -21.77 16.53
CA LYS A 71 25.33 -22.66 15.97
C LYS A 71 25.14 -22.86 14.46
N ALA A 72 23.92 -23.11 14.01
CA ALA A 72 23.62 -23.27 12.58
C ALA A 72 23.92 -21.99 11.78
N LEU A 73 23.50 -20.83 12.28
CA LEU A 73 23.78 -19.54 11.62
C LEU A 73 25.28 -19.21 11.61
N ARG A 74 26.04 -19.60 12.64
CA ARG A 74 27.50 -19.42 12.68
C ARG A 74 28.22 -20.26 11.64
N GLU A 75 27.72 -21.47 11.34
CA GLU A 75 28.23 -22.29 10.23
C GLU A 75 27.96 -21.63 8.87
N ILE A 76 26.76 -21.07 8.69
CA ILE A 76 26.41 -20.29 7.49
C ILE A 76 27.33 -19.06 7.35
N TYR A 77 27.59 -18.36 8.46
CA TYR A 77 28.46 -17.20 8.49
C TYR A 77 29.89 -17.52 7.99
N LYS A 78 30.45 -18.68 8.35
CA LYS A 78 31.79 -19.09 7.91
C LYS A 78 31.87 -19.27 6.38
N VAL A 79 30.87 -19.93 5.79
CA VAL A 79 30.89 -20.28 4.36
C VAL A 79 30.49 -19.11 3.46
N LEU A 80 29.70 -18.15 3.96
CA LEU A 80 29.27 -16.98 3.20
C LEU A 80 30.42 -15.99 3.00
N LYS A 81 30.55 -15.39 1.81
CA LYS A 81 31.52 -14.34 1.53
C LYS A 81 31.24 -13.05 2.34
N PRO A 82 32.26 -12.27 2.74
CA PRO A 82 32.06 -10.92 3.24
C PRO A 82 31.29 -10.05 2.22
N GLY A 83 30.45 -9.14 2.70
CA GLY A 83 29.62 -8.28 1.85
C GLY A 83 28.34 -8.93 1.33
N HIS A 84 28.16 -10.24 1.51
CA HIS A 84 27.06 -11.02 0.95
C HIS A 84 25.94 -11.30 1.96
N TYR A 85 24.86 -11.94 1.49
CA TYR A 85 23.58 -11.95 2.16
C TYR A 85 23.06 -13.35 2.52
N LEU A 86 22.39 -13.40 3.66
CA LEU A 86 21.57 -14.52 4.12
C LEU A 86 20.12 -14.04 4.20
N THR A 87 19.19 -14.79 3.60
CA THR A 87 17.75 -14.60 3.79
C THR A 87 17.15 -15.82 4.48
N LEU A 88 16.37 -15.57 5.53
CA LEU A 88 15.60 -16.57 6.28
C LEU A 88 14.10 -16.36 6.05
N THR A 89 13.34 -17.42 5.78
CA THR A 89 11.88 -17.39 5.96
C THR A 89 11.54 -17.56 7.43
N PHE A 90 10.63 -16.75 7.96
CA PHE A 90 10.25 -16.84 9.37
C PHE A 90 8.84 -16.32 9.65
N HIS A 91 8.15 -17.01 10.56
CA HIS A 91 6.84 -16.65 11.07
C HIS A 91 6.64 -17.25 12.47
N ASN A 92 6.31 -16.41 13.45
CA ASN A 92 5.83 -16.89 14.75
C ASN A 92 4.95 -15.82 15.41
N ARG A 93 4.03 -16.23 16.30
CA ARG A 93 3.19 -15.32 17.08
C ARG A 93 3.94 -14.74 18.29
N GLU A 94 4.92 -15.48 18.79
CA GLU A 94 5.68 -15.14 19.99
C GLU A 94 6.91 -14.30 19.65
N ILE A 95 6.93 -13.05 20.14
CA ILE A 95 8.05 -12.11 19.96
C ILE A 95 9.36 -12.67 20.53
N ASN A 96 9.30 -13.52 21.55
CA ASN A 96 10.51 -14.17 22.07
C ASN A 96 11.20 -15.04 21.00
N VAL A 97 10.43 -15.72 20.13
CA VAL A 97 11.01 -16.58 19.08
C VAL A 97 11.65 -15.71 18.00
N TRP A 98 11.02 -14.59 17.65
CA TRP A 98 11.61 -13.55 16.80
C TRP A 98 12.93 -13.02 17.35
N ASN A 99 12.95 -12.64 18.63
CA ASN A 99 14.17 -12.20 19.31
C ASN A 99 15.26 -13.26 19.23
N SER A 100 14.92 -14.55 19.33
CA SER A 100 15.89 -15.64 19.23
C SER A 100 16.54 -15.72 17.86
N VAL A 101 15.77 -15.53 16.78
CA VAL A 101 16.29 -15.51 15.40
C VAL A 101 17.23 -14.32 15.18
N ILE A 102 16.82 -13.13 15.61
CA ILE A 102 17.63 -11.92 15.45
C ILE A 102 18.89 -11.99 16.31
N LYS A 103 18.78 -12.42 17.57
CA LYS A 103 19.93 -12.70 18.46
C LYS A 103 20.86 -13.73 17.85
N ALA A 104 20.33 -14.80 17.28
CA ALA A 104 21.15 -15.85 16.70
C ALA A 104 21.92 -15.34 15.48
N GLY A 105 21.30 -14.53 14.61
CA GLY A 105 21.99 -13.86 13.51
C GLY A 105 23.11 -12.95 13.99
N ALA A 106 22.78 -12.06 14.94
CA ALA A 106 23.73 -11.16 15.58
C ALA A 106 24.93 -11.88 16.22
N TYR A 107 24.69 -12.87 17.08
CA TYR A 107 25.74 -13.66 17.75
C TYR A 107 26.54 -14.57 16.82
N SER A 108 26.08 -14.72 15.58
CA SER A 108 26.82 -15.38 14.51
C SER A 108 27.73 -14.42 13.72
N GLY A 109 27.60 -13.11 13.94
CA GLY A 109 28.39 -12.06 13.28
C GLY A 109 27.64 -11.34 12.15
N PHE A 110 26.37 -11.68 11.91
CA PHE A 110 25.57 -11.00 10.89
C PHE A 110 25.03 -9.66 11.37
N VAL A 111 24.85 -8.74 10.43
CA VAL A 111 24.09 -7.50 10.62
C VAL A 111 22.71 -7.68 10.01
N PHE A 112 21.65 -7.43 10.78
CA PHE A 112 20.29 -7.40 10.25
C PHE A 112 20.15 -6.20 9.29
N GLU A 113 19.67 -6.44 8.06
CA GLU A 113 19.60 -5.40 7.03
C GLU A 113 18.17 -5.07 6.64
N LYS A 114 17.32 -6.09 6.45
CA LYS A 114 15.98 -5.88 5.92
C LYS A 114 15.01 -6.96 6.37
N ILE A 115 13.75 -6.61 6.54
CA ILE A 115 12.63 -7.55 6.60
C ILE A 115 11.64 -7.22 5.51
N LEU A 116 11.08 -8.27 4.91
CA LEU A 116 10.05 -8.20 3.90
C LEU A 116 8.89 -9.10 4.29
N TYR A 117 7.68 -8.53 4.31
CA TYR A 117 6.46 -9.30 4.48
C TYR A 117 6.11 -10.10 3.21
N GLN A 118 5.76 -11.37 3.37
CA GLN A 118 5.26 -12.24 2.32
C GLN A 118 3.83 -12.71 2.63
N PRO A 119 2.82 -12.27 1.86
CA PRO A 119 1.48 -12.81 2.03
C PRO A 119 1.39 -14.26 1.58
N ASN A 120 0.66 -15.08 2.33
CA ASN A 120 0.42 -16.47 1.96
C ASN A 120 -0.44 -16.58 0.70
N LYS A 121 -0.11 -17.53 -0.18
CA LYS A 121 -0.89 -17.81 -1.40
C LYS A 121 -2.32 -18.29 -1.09
N ARG A 122 -2.53 -18.92 0.07
CA ARG A 122 -3.84 -19.35 0.59
C ARG A 122 -3.88 -19.11 2.09
N ALA A 123 -5.01 -18.59 2.60
CA ALA A 123 -5.24 -18.52 4.04
C ALA A 123 -5.34 -19.93 4.62
N SER A 124 -4.63 -20.18 5.72
CA SER A 124 -4.77 -21.42 6.49
C SER A 124 -6.14 -21.46 7.19
N GLU A 125 -6.65 -22.64 7.53
CA GLU A 125 -7.90 -22.78 8.29
C GLU A 125 -7.83 -22.02 9.64
N ALA A 126 -6.65 -22.00 10.27
CA ALA A 126 -6.37 -21.19 11.46
C ALA A 126 -6.43 -19.68 11.20
N GLY A 127 -5.95 -19.21 10.04
CA GLY A 127 -6.05 -17.81 9.62
C GLY A 127 -7.49 -17.36 9.31
N VAL A 128 -8.35 -18.29 8.87
CA VAL A 128 -9.80 -18.03 8.70
C VAL A 128 -10.52 -17.93 10.04
N ALA A 129 -10.10 -18.72 11.04
CA ALA A 129 -10.68 -18.73 12.39
C ALA A 129 -10.24 -17.55 13.27
N MET A 130 -9.08 -16.94 13.02
CA MET A 130 -8.53 -15.82 13.79
C MET A 130 -8.14 -14.63 12.90
N PRO A 131 -9.11 -13.79 12.46
CA PRO A 131 -8.87 -12.67 11.53
C PRO A 131 -7.91 -11.57 12.03
N TYR A 132 -7.59 -11.56 13.33
CA TYR A 132 -6.65 -10.62 13.95
C TYR A 132 -5.33 -11.26 14.40
N GLY A 133 -5.20 -12.57 14.22
CA GLY A 133 -3.99 -13.31 14.61
C GLY A 133 -2.92 -13.18 13.54
N SER A 134 -1.66 -13.15 13.96
CA SER A 134 -0.48 -13.14 13.09
C SER A 134 -0.36 -14.36 12.15
N ALA A 135 -1.26 -15.36 12.21
CA ALA A 135 -1.22 -16.62 11.48
C ALA A 135 -1.54 -16.55 9.96
N ILE A 136 -1.21 -15.44 9.28
CA ILE A 136 -1.69 -15.14 7.91
C ILE A 136 -0.53 -14.98 6.89
N SER A 137 0.75 -15.01 7.31
CA SER A 137 1.87 -14.62 6.43
C SER A 137 3.26 -15.05 6.93
N ASP A 138 4.19 -15.20 6.00
CA ASP A 138 5.63 -15.37 6.26
C ASP A 138 6.41 -14.06 6.13
N TYR A 139 7.62 -14.02 6.67
CA TYR A 139 8.54 -12.91 6.50
C TYR A 139 9.88 -13.40 5.97
N TYR A 140 10.49 -12.63 5.08
CA TYR A 140 11.88 -12.79 4.69
C TYR A 140 12.76 -11.86 5.51
N LEU A 141 13.61 -12.42 6.36
CA LEU A 141 14.61 -11.70 7.13
C LEU A 141 15.94 -11.76 6.40
N ARG A 142 16.46 -10.61 5.99
CA ARG A 142 17.76 -10.49 5.32
C ARG A 142 18.81 -9.95 6.28
N PHE A 143 19.88 -10.72 6.36
CA PHE A 143 21.09 -10.45 7.11
C PHE A 143 22.25 -10.27 6.13
N LYS A 144 23.22 -9.43 6.50
CA LYS A 144 24.45 -9.20 5.75
C LYS A 144 25.65 -9.65 6.57
N LYS A 145 26.58 -10.37 5.94
CA LYS A 145 27.91 -10.59 6.52
C LYS A 145 28.74 -9.32 6.28
N PRO A 146 29.21 -8.63 7.32
CA PRO A 146 29.94 -7.38 7.14
C PRO A 146 31.30 -7.64 6.46
N GLU A 147 31.79 -6.64 5.72
CA GLU A 147 33.10 -6.68 5.06
C GLU A 147 34.26 -6.80 6.06
N LYS A 148 34.07 -6.20 7.24
CA LYS A 148 35.00 -6.28 8.37
C LYS A 148 34.23 -6.81 9.58
N ALA A 149 34.85 -7.72 10.31
CA ALA A 149 34.30 -8.18 11.58
C ALA A 149 34.18 -6.98 12.53
N GLY A 150 32.94 -6.60 12.85
CA GLY A 150 32.61 -5.59 13.84
C GLY A 150 31.84 -6.24 14.98
N VAL A 151 31.94 -5.66 16.17
CA VAL A 151 31.08 -6.02 17.30
C VAL A 151 29.79 -5.24 17.12
N SER A 152 28.68 -5.93 16.85
CA SER A 152 27.37 -5.33 16.87
C SER A 152 26.87 -5.28 18.32
N ASP A 153 26.79 -4.07 18.89
CA ASP A 153 26.25 -3.85 20.23
C ASP A 153 24.72 -3.86 20.15
N HIS A 154 24.12 -5.01 20.47
CA HIS A 154 22.68 -5.19 20.47
C HIS A 154 22.13 -4.98 21.88
N GLN A 155 21.92 -3.71 22.22
CA GLN A 155 21.40 -3.34 23.53
C GLN A 155 19.92 -3.75 23.68
N LYS A 156 19.51 -4.04 24.92
CA LYS A 156 18.09 -4.21 25.26
C LYS A 156 17.40 -2.85 25.17
N MET A 157 16.31 -2.81 24.42
CA MET A 157 15.41 -1.66 24.29
C MET A 157 14.66 -1.42 25.61
N GLY A 158 14.65 -0.18 26.07
CA GLY A 158 13.88 0.21 27.25
C GLY A 158 12.37 0.22 26.94
N LYS A 159 11.53 0.01 27.97
CA LYS A 159 10.07 -0.03 27.81
C LYS A 159 9.50 1.26 27.19
N GLU A 160 9.97 2.42 27.64
CA GLU A 160 9.53 3.72 27.10
C GLU A 160 9.99 3.98 25.65
N GLU A 161 11.14 3.42 25.27
CA GLU A 161 11.63 3.48 23.89
C GLU A 161 10.75 2.57 23.01
N TYR A 162 10.46 1.37 23.48
CA TYR A 162 9.58 0.40 22.80
C TYR A 162 8.18 0.97 22.53
N GLU A 163 7.52 1.51 23.56
CA GLU A 163 6.19 2.11 23.40
C GLU A 163 6.19 3.29 22.42
N ARG A 164 7.23 4.15 22.48
CA ARG A 164 7.39 5.25 21.52
C ARG A 164 7.54 4.75 20.09
N ILE A 165 8.38 3.74 19.86
CA ILE A 165 8.59 3.19 18.52
C ILE A 165 7.30 2.55 18.00
N VAL A 166 6.58 1.79 18.84
CA VAL A 166 5.29 1.16 18.48
C VAL A 166 4.28 2.21 18.01
N VAL A 167 4.05 3.25 18.81
CA VAL A 167 3.06 4.30 18.48
C VAL A 167 3.53 5.10 17.25
N LYS A 168 4.81 5.48 17.19
CA LYS A 168 5.37 6.21 16.05
C LYS A 168 5.24 5.41 14.76
N ALA A 169 5.66 4.14 14.76
CA ALA A 169 5.58 3.28 13.59
C ALA A 169 4.14 3.12 13.11
N ALA A 170 3.19 2.90 14.02
CA ALA A 170 1.78 2.83 13.67
C ALA A 170 1.27 4.12 12.99
N LYS A 171 1.61 5.29 13.54
CA LYS A 171 1.28 6.59 12.94
C LYS A 171 1.88 6.75 11.56
N ASP A 172 3.18 6.44 11.42
CA ASP A 172 3.91 6.56 10.17
C ASP A 172 3.31 5.66 9.08
N ILE A 173 2.95 4.41 9.41
CA ILE A 173 2.34 3.47 8.46
C ILE A 173 0.98 3.98 7.99
N ILE A 174 0.10 4.39 8.91
CA ILE A 174 -1.23 4.89 8.56
C ILE A 174 -1.10 6.17 7.71
N ALA A 175 -0.18 7.06 8.08
CA ALA A 175 0.11 8.29 7.34
C ALA A 175 0.64 7.99 5.93
N LEU A 176 1.63 7.11 5.81
CA LEU A 176 2.21 6.70 4.52
C LEU A 176 1.22 5.95 3.63
N ARG A 177 0.25 5.23 4.22
CA ARG A 177 -0.83 4.59 3.47
C ARG A 177 -1.87 5.60 3.01
N GLY A 178 -2.14 6.63 3.79
CA GLY A 178 -3.13 7.66 3.43
C GLY A 178 -4.58 7.16 3.41
N GLU A 179 -4.85 6.03 4.08
CA GLU A 179 -6.19 5.40 4.13
C GLU A 179 -6.38 4.57 5.42
N PRO A 180 -7.62 4.35 5.88
CA PRO A 180 -7.88 3.51 7.05
C PRO A 180 -7.29 2.12 6.88
N THR A 181 -6.54 1.69 7.88
CA THR A 181 -5.64 0.55 7.74
C THR A 181 -6.02 -0.57 8.71
N GLU A 182 -6.00 -1.81 8.23
CA GLU A 182 -6.24 -2.98 9.07
C GLU A 182 -5.06 -3.26 10.01
N MET A 183 -5.34 -3.80 11.20
CA MET A 183 -4.32 -4.07 12.23
C MET A 183 -3.15 -4.90 11.69
N THR A 184 -3.42 -5.87 10.81
CA THR A 184 -2.39 -6.72 10.21
C THR A 184 -1.30 -5.90 9.51
N PHE A 185 -1.67 -4.90 8.69
CA PHE A 185 -0.69 -4.07 7.98
C PHE A 185 0.08 -3.14 8.93
N ILE A 186 -0.58 -2.64 9.98
CA ILE A 186 0.04 -1.82 11.03
C ILE A 186 1.09 -2.65 11.78
N LEU A 187 0.73 -3.86 12.20
CA LEU A 187 1.67 -4.75 12.89
C LEU A 187 2.85 -5.12 12.02
N ASN A 188 2.64 -5.42 10.73
CA ASN A 188 3.73 -5.73 9.80
C ASN A 188 4.77 -4.60 9.75
N GLY A 189 4.32 -3.34 9.69
CA GLY A 189 5.22 -2.21 9.70
C GLY A 189 5.84 -1.93 11.08
N ILE A 190 5.11 -2.14 12.18
CA ILE A 190 5.66 -2.03 13.54
C ILE A 190 6.77 -3.05 13.75
N TYR A 191 6.54 -4.32 13.40
CA TYR A 191 7.56 -5.36 13.47
C TYR A 191 8.76 -5.00 12.61
N THR A 192 8.52 -4.51 11.39
CA THR A 192 9.59 -4.03 10.51
C THR A 192 10.43 -2.96 11.19
N GLU A 193 9.79 -1.94 11.78
CA GLU A 193 10.48 -0.84 12.44
C GLU A 193 11.26 -1.33 13.67
N LEU A 194 10.60 -2.08 14.56
CA LEU A 194 11.22 -2.64 15.77
C LEU A 194 12.44 -3.49 15.43
N PHE A 195 12.34 -4.39 14.46
CA PHE A 195 13.44 -5.26 14.07
C PHE A 195 14.56 -4.50 13.34
N SER A 196 14.22 -3.45 12.60
CA SER A 196 15.21 -2.60 11.92
C SER A 196 16.15 -1.86 12.89
N THR A 197 15.72 -1.65 14.14
CA THR A 197 16.58 -1.04 15.18
C THR A 197 17.79 -1.92 15.55
N GLY A 198 17.71 -3.22 15.29
CA GLY A 198 18.70 -4.19 15.75
C GLY A 198 18.75 -4.38 17.27
N LYS A 199 17.89 -3.72 18.05
CA LYS A 199 17.81 -3.88 19.51
C LYS A 199 16.90 -5.03 19.90
N PHE A 200 17.14 -5.60 21.08
CA PHE A 200 16.25 -6.62 21.64
C PHE A 200 15.12 -5.96 22.42
N PHE A 201 13.90 -6.44 22.27
CA PHE A 201 12.75 -5.90 23.02
C PHE A 201 11.96 -7.03 23.67
N GLU A 202 11.40 -6.78 24.85
CA GLU A 202 10.51 -7.73 25.53
C GLU A 202 9.08 -7.30 25.32
N GLY A 203 8.21 -8.28 25.09
CA GLY A 203 6.79 -8.06 24.87
C GLY A 203 6.15 -9.22 24.13
N SER A 204 4.86 -9.11 23.89
CA SER A 204 4.03 -10.02 23.11
C SER A 204 3.31 -9.26 21.99
N HIS A 205 2.75 -10.02 21.06
CA HIS A 205 1.82 -9.46 20.09
C HIS A 205 0.66 -8.71 20.77
N GLU A 206 0.14 -9.26 21.87
CA GLU A 206 -0.89 -8.63 22.68
C GLU A 206 -0.43 -7.29 23.28
N ASP A 207 0.82 -7.18 23.73
CA ASP A 207 1.35 -5.93 24.28
C ASP A 207 1.36 -4.81 23.25
N ILE A 208 1.77 -5.08 22.01
CA ILE A 208 1.71 -4.09 20.92
C ILE A 208 0.27 -3.63 20.71
N VAL A 209 -0.66 -4.57 20.62
CA VAL A 209 -2.09 -4.27 20.42
C VAL A 209 -2.65 -3.44 21.58
N ASN A 210 -2.26 -3.75 22.82
CA ASN A 210 -2.70 -3.00 24.02
C ASN A 210 -2.14 -1.58 24.02
N ILE A 211 -0.84 -1.39 23.69
CA ILE A 211 -0.22 -0.07 23.54
C ILE A 211 -1.01 0.78 22.52
N LEU A 212 -1.38 0.20 21.38
CA LEU A 212 -2.17 0.91 20.37
C LEU A 212 -3.58 1.26 20.88
N LYS A 213 -4.23 0.34 21.58
CA LYS A 213 -5.57 0.55 22.18
C LYS A 213 -5.57 1.66 23.23
N ASP A 214 -4.54 1.74 24.07
CA ASP A 214 -4.38 2.78 25.10
C ASP A 214 -4.16 4.19 24.51
N ASN A 215 -3.89 4.25 23.20
CA ASN A 215 -3.74 5.47 22.41
C ASN A 215 -4.96 5.78 21.52
N ILE A 216 -6.04 5.00 21.58
CA ILE A 216 -7.32 5.36 20.97
C ILE A 216 -7.87 6.61 21.65
N GLY A 217 -8.38 7.55 20.87
CA GLY A 217 -8.86 8.85 21.35
C GLY A 217 -7.74 9.84 21.65
N LYS A 218 -6.46 9.43 21.64
CA LYS A 218 -5.30 10.32 21.72
C LYS A 218 -4.67 10.51 20.34
N GLU A 219 -4.24 9.41 19.74
CA GLU A 219 -3.54 9.37 18.45
C GLU A 219 -4.38 8.70 17.36
N PHE A 220 -5.21 7.72 17.75
CA PHE A 220 -5.96 6.89 16.82
C PHE A 220 -7.49 6.97 17.01
N VAL A 221 -8.22 6.68 15.95
CA VAL A 221 -9.66 6.42 15.95
C VAL A 221 -9.95 5.13 15.18
N LEU A 222 -11.10 4.50 15.48
CA LEU A 222 -11.54 3.27 14.84
C LEU A 222 -12.66 3.56 13.85
N ILE A 223 -12.60 2.87 12.71
CA ILE A 223 -13.56 3.01 11.61
C ILE A 223 -14.19 1.65 11.39
N GLU A 224 -15.50 1.58 11.61
CA GLU A 224 -16.25 0.33 11.50
C GLU A 224 -16.26 -0.19 10.06
N ASN A 225 -16.01 -1.48 9.92
CA ASN A 225 -16.07 -2.17 8.64
C ASN A 225 -17.48 -2.75 8.45
N LYS A 226 -18.37 -2.01 7.78
CA LYS A 226 -19.75 -2.48 7.51
C LYS A 226 -19.70 -3.72 6.62
N GLY A 227 -19.93 -4.90 7.20
CA GLY A 227 -20.04 -6.18 6.49
C GLY A 227 -18.78 -7.05 6.44
N GLY A 228 -17.70 -6.67 7.14
CA GLY A 228 -16.47 -7.48 7.21
C GLY A 228 -16.46 -8.50 8.35
N LYS A 229 -15.89 -9.70 8.11
CA LYS A 229 -15.45 -10.61 9.19
C LYS A 229 -14.18 -10.12 9.90
N LEU A 230 -13.50 -9.13 9.30
CA LEU A 230 -12.33 -8.43 9.82
C LEU A 230 -12.81 -7.23 10.65
N GLY A 231 -12.10 -6.88 11.71
CA GLY A 231 -12.54 -5.81 12.61
C GLY A 231 -12.33 -4.41 12.10
N PRO A 232 -12.43 -3.42 13.01
CA PRO A 232 -12.38 -2.03 12.62
C PRO A 232 -11.02 -1.70 12.01
N LYS A 233 -11.04 -0.83 11.01
CA LYS A 233 -9.84 -0.19 10.47
C LYS A 233 -9.39 0.91 11.43
N TRP A 234 -8.09 1.12 11.51
CA TRP A 234 -7.49 2.14 12.35
C TRP A 234 -7.16 3.37 11.52
N TRP A 235 -7.34 4.54 12.13
CA TRP A 235 -7.11 5.82 11.49
C TRP A 235 -6.50 6.84 12.45
N LEU A 236 -5.90 7.91 11.93
CA LEU A 236 -5.34 8.98 12.74
C LEU A 236 -6.45 9.88 13.28
N LYS A 237 -6.33 10.34 14.53
CA LYS A 237 -7.30 11.25 15.14
C LYS A 237 -7.32 12.63 14.48
N ASN A 238 -6.14 13.17 14.17
CA ASN A 238 -5.97 14.47 13.51
C ASN A 238 -5.21 14.27 12.19
N PRO A 239 -5.90 13.78 11.14
CA PRO A 239 -5.24 13.39 9.90
C PRO A 239 -4.67 14.59 9.12
N GLU A 240 -5.31 15.76 9.26
CA GLU A 240 -5.03 16.98 8.49
C GLU A 240 -3.56 17.43 8.58
N ASP A 241 -2.91 17.26 9.74
CA ASP A 241 -1.52 17.70 9.96
C ASP A 241 -0.47 16.89 9.15
N MET A 242 -0.82 15.68 8.70
CA MET A 242 0.14 14.74 8.08
C MET A 242 -0.24 14.29 6.66
N LEU A 243 -1.52 14.38 6.28
CA LEU A 243 -2.05 13.59 5.17
C LEU A 243 -2.31 14.33 3.85
N PHE A 244 -2.44 15.66 3.83
CA PHE A 244 -2.64 16.43 2.58
C PHE A 244 -1.46 16.38 1.58
N LYS A 245 -0.43 15.57 1.86
CA LYS A 245 0.74 15.38 0.99
C LYS A 245 0.85 13.96 0.40
N GLN A 246 0.08 13.01 0.88
CA GLN A 246 0.20 11.59 0.50
C GLN A 246 -1.04 11.16 -0.30
N VAL A 247 -0.82 10.74 -1.55
CA VAL A 247 -1.86 10.05 -2.32
C VAL A 247 -2.14 8.69 -1.65
N PRO A 248 -3.41 8.31 -1.41
CA PRO A 248 -3.75 7.03 -0.81
C PRO A 248 -3.05 5.85 -1.49
N LEU A 249 -2.75 4.81 -0.71
CA LEU A 249 -2.08 3.63 -1.24
C LEU A 249 -2.93 2.94 -2.30
N SER A 250 -4.24 2.82 -2.07
CA SER A 250 -5.19 2.27 -3.06
C SER A 250 -5.05 2.94 -4.43
N ASP A 251 -4.95 4.27 -4.46
CA ASP A 251 -4.78 5.04 -5.71
C ASP A 251 -3.43 4.82 -6.37
N ARG A 252 -2.36 4.75 -5.58
CA ARG A 252 -1.01 4.46 -6.09
C ARG A 252 -0.92 3.04 -6.65
N VAL A 253 -1.58 2.08 -5.99
CA VAL A 253 -1.68 0.69 -6.44
C VAL A 253 -2.47 0.61 -7.74
N GLU A 254 -3.62 1.28 -7.80
CA GLU A 254 -4.45 1.36 -9.00
C GLU A 254 -3.67 1.91 -10.19
N LYS A 255 -2.94 3.02 -10.00
CA LYS A 255 -2.08 3.60 -11.02
C LYS A 255 -1.05 2.60 -11.54
N VAL A 256 -0.33 1.90 -10.66
CA VAL A 256 0.68 0.91 -11.08
C VAL A 256 0.05 -0.23 -11.88
N VAL A 257 -1.14 -0.71 -11.48
CA VAL A 257 -1.86 -1.75 -12.21
C VAL A 257 -2.26 -1.27 -13.60
N ILE A 258 -2.81 -0.05 -13.72
CA ILE A 258 -3.22 0.54 -15.00
C ILE A 258 -2.00 0.74 -15.91
N ASP A 259 -0.91 1.29 -15.39
CA ASP A 259 0.33 1.51 -16.15
C ASP A 259 0.88 0.19 -16.69
N MET A 260 0.85 -0.89 -15.89
CA MET A 260 1.23 -2.23 -16.37
C MET A 260 0.29 -2.76 -17.45
N LEU A 261 -1.02 -2.57 -17.31
CA LEU A 261 -2.01 -3.02 -18.29
C LEU A 261 -1.89 -2.26 -19.62
N ARG A 262 -1.60 -0.95 -19.58
CA ARG A 262 -1.42 -0.12 -20.79
C ARG A 262 -0.09 -0.40 -21.48
N GLY A 263 0.97 -0.64 -20.71
CA GLY A 263 2.30 -0.92 -21.24
C GLY A 263 2.49 -2.32 -21.83
N ASN A 264 1.53 -3.23 -21.64
CA ASN A 264 1.65 -4.64 -22.05
C ASN A 264 0.38 -5.13 -22.75
N ILE A 265 0.53 -6.01 -23.75
CA ILE A 265 -0.63 -6.60 -24.45
C ILE A 265 -1.47 -7.48 -23.52
N LYS A 266 -0.80 -8.20 -22.61
CA LYS A 266 -1.39 -9.01 -21.54
C LYS A 266 -0.42 -9.11 -20.36
N VAL A 267 -0.95 -9.27 -19.15
CA VAL A 267 -0.17 -9.47 -17.91
C VAL A 267 -0.79 -10.57 -17.06
N THR A 268 0.03 -11.33 -16.35
CA THR A 268 -0.40 -12.30 -15.34
C THR A 268 -0.66 -11.59 -14.00
N PHE A 269 -1.46 -12.22 -13.13
CA PHE A 269 -1.67 -11.69 -11.78
C PHE A 269 -0.36 -11.68 -10.97
N ASP A 270 0.49 -12.69 -11.14
CA ASP A 270 1.77 -12.79 -10.43
C ASP A 270 2.75 -11.69 -10.83
N GLU A 271 2.80 -11.30 -12.11
CA GLU A 271 3.61 -10.14 -12.58
C GLU A 271 3.15 -8.83 -11.93
N ILE A 272 1.84 -8.63 -11.80
CA ILE A 272 1.28 -7.47 -11.12
C ILE A 272 1.64 -7.48 -9.63
N LEU A 273 1.42 -8.60 -8.94
CA LEU A 273 1.75 -8.72 -7.53
C LEU A 273 3.25 -8.52 -7.28
N GLN A 274 4.10 -9.08 -8.13
CA GLN A 274 5.55 -8.87 -8.05
C GLN A 274 5.90 -7.39 -8.15
N LYS A 275 5.37 -6.68 -9.15
CA LYS A 275 5.62 -5.24 -9.31
C LYS A 275 5.11 -4.46 -8.10
N LEU A 276 3.92 -4.75 -7.62
CA LEU A 276 3.31 -4.07 -6.48
C LEU A 276 4.10 -4.31 -5.19
N PHE A 277 4.51 -5.54 -4.89
CA PHE A 277 5.23 -5.85 -3.65
C PHE A 277 6.65 -5.30 -3.63
N ILE A 278 7.28 -5.16 -4.80
CA ILE A 278 8.56 -4.46 -4.95
C ILE A 278 8.37 -2.95 -4.73
N THR A 279 7.30 -2.38 -5.28
CA THR A 279 7.03 -0.93 -5.24
C THR A 279 6.54 -0.49 -3.86
N PHE A 280 5.73 -1.31 -3.20
CA PHE A 280 5.07 -1.04 -1.93
C PHE A 280 5.39 -2.15 -0.92
N PRO A 281 6.56 -2.11 -0.26
CA PRO A 281 6.95 -3.15 0.69
C PRO A 281 6.31 -2.97 2.08
N ASN A 282 6.31 -4.05 2.85
CA ASN A 282 6.03 -4.07 4.29
C ASN A 282 4.63 -3.55 4.67
N GLY A 283 4.55 -2.50 5.50
CA GLY A 283 3.26 -1.89 5.89
C GLY A 283 2.49 -1.30 4.70
N LEU A 284 3.15 -1.10 3.56
CA LEU A 284 2.53 -0.61 2.32
C LEU A 284 2.13 -1.73 1.36
N THR A 285 2.42 -3.00 1.66
CA THR A 285 2.01 -4.11 0.79
C THR A 285 0.49 -4.09 0.61
N PRO A 286 -0.03 -4.02 -0.63
CA PRO A 286 -1.46 -4.00 -0.87
C PRO A 286 -2.08 -5.37 -0.62
N ASP A 287 -3.38 -5.39 -0.29
CA ASP A 287 -4.13 -6.62 -0.19
C ASP A 287 -4.48 -7.15 -1.60
N THR A 288 -4.49 -8.47 -1.76
CA THR A 288 -4.73 -9.09 -3.07
C THR A 288 -6.17 -8.90 -3.55
N LYS A 289 -7.14 -8.68 -2.65
CA LYS A 289 -8.55 -8.51 -3.04
C LYS A 289 -8.73 -7.14 -3.71
N GLY A 290 -8.17 -6.07 -3.15
CA GLY A 290 -8.16 -4.74 -3.73
C GLY A 290 -7.54 -4.73 -5.12
N VAL A 291 -6.40 -5.41 -5.31
CA VAL A 291 -5.76 -5.55 -6.63
C VAL A 291 -6.66 -6.27 -7.63
N ILE A 292 -7.36 -7.33 -7.22
CA ILE A 292 -8.32 -8.05 -8.07
C ILE A 292 -9.51 -7.16 -8.44
N GLU A 293 -10.02 -6.35 -7.52
CA GLU A 293 -11.13 -5.44 -7.83
C GLU A 293 -10.72 -4.37 -8.86
N VAL A 294 -9.51 -3.80 -8.72
CA VAL A 294 -8.93 -2.92 -9.76
C VAL A 294 -8.83 -3.64 -11.10
N LEU A 295 -8.36 -4.90 -11.12
CA LEU A 295 -8.26 -5.68 -12.35
C LEU A 295 -9.62 -5.92 -13.01
N LYS A 296 -10.65 -6.29 -12.24
CA LYS A 296 -12.02 -6.46 -12.75
C LYS A 296 -12.58 -5.16 -13.32
N GLU A 297 -12.16 -4.03 -12.78
CA GLU A 297 -12.58 -2.71 -13.22
C GLU A 297 -11.96 -2.34 -14.58
N TYR A 298 -10.66 -2.52 -14.76
CA TYR A 298 -9.92 -2.03 -15.95
C TYR A 298 -9.53 -3.09 -16.98
N ALA A 299 -9.66 -4.37 -16.65
CA ALA A 299 -9.18 -5.46 -17.48
C ALA A 299 -10.20 -6.60 -17.62
N THR A 300 -10.02 -7.40 -18.66
CA THR A 300 -10.73 -8.67 -18.85
C THR A 300 -9.75 -9.82 -18.83
N THR A 301 -10.21 -10.98 -18.34
CA THR A 301 -9.43 -12.21 -18.41
C THR A 301 -9.49 -12.78 -19.82
N THR A 302 -8.37 -13.33 -20.26
CA THR A 302 -8.21 -14.00 -21.55
C THR A 302 -8.15 -15.52 -21.34
N GLY A 303 -8.37 -16.31 -22.40
CA GLY A 303 -8.47 -17.78 -22.28
C GLY A 303 -7.22 -18.47 -21.73
N ASP A 304 -6.05 -17.81 -21.78
CA ASP A 304 -4.77 -18.23 -21.19
C ASP A 304 -4.60 -17.77 -19.72
N GLY A 305 -5.65 -17.26 -19.07
CA GLY A 305 -5.64 -16.85 -17.66
C GLY A 305 -4.93 -15.52 -17.39
N ARG A 306 -4.59 -14.76 -18.44
CA ARG A 306 -3.95 -13.44 -18.35
C ARG A 306 -4.98 -12.30 -18.41
N TRP A 307 -4.62 -11.15 -17.88
CA TRP A 307 -5.41 -9.92 -17.93
C TRP A 307 -5.00 -9.05 -19.10
N ARG A 308 -5.98 -8.48 -19.79
CA ARG A 308 -5.80 -7.50 -20.87
C ARG A 308 -6.61 -6.25 -20.54
N TYR A 309 -6.04 -5.08 -20.79
CA TYR A 309 -6.76 -3.82 -20.66
C TYR A 309 -8.02 -3.82 -21.53
N LYS A 310 -9.14 -3.36 -20.97
CA LYS A 310 -10.43 -3.30 -21.67
C LYS A 310 -10.34 -2.32 -22.86
N PRO A 311 -10.66 -2.74 -24.10
CA PRO A 311 -10.65 -1.85 -25.26
C PRO A 311 -11.58 -0.64 -25.10
N GLU A 312 -12.69 -0.80 -24.40
CA GLU A 312 -13.66 0.26 -24.10
C GLU A 312 -13.05 1.37 -23.24
N VAL A 313 -11.99 1.05 -22.48
CA VAL A 313 -11.26 2.02 -21.64
C VAL A 313 -10.28 2.84 -22.46
N ASN A 314 -9.81 2.37 -23.62
CA ASN A 314 -8.97 3.18 -24.52
C ASN A 314 -9.77 4.22 -25.32
N HIS A 315 -11.07 4.00 -25.53
CA HIS A 315 -11.96 5.03 -26.13
C HIS A 315 -12.18 6.24 -25.21
N ARG A 316 -11.72 6.16 -23.95
CA ARG A 316 -11.97 7.17 -22.93
C ARG A 316 -11.09 8.40 -23.05
N ASP A 317 -9.84 8.33 -23.50
CA ASP A 317 -9.00 9.54 -23.63
C ASP A 317 -9.62 10.58 -24.60
N SER A 318 -10.33 10.10 -25.63
CA SER A 318 -11.12 10.97 -26.50
C SER A 318 -12.35 11.57 -25.81
N GLU A 319 -13.05 10.81 -24.95
CA GLU A 319 -14.20 11.31 -24.21
C GLU A 319 -13.80 12.29 -23.10
N HIS A 320 -12.62 12.10 -22.48
CA HIS A 320 -12.06 13.05 -21.52
C HIS A 320 -11.90 14.43 -22.16
N SER A 321 -11.21 14.46 -23.31
CA SER A 321 -11.00 15.68 -24.08
C SER A 321 -12.32 16.28 -24.60
N GLU A 322 -13.28 15.43 -24.96
CA GLU A 322 -14.63 15.85 -25.35
C GLU A 322 -15.37 16.55 -24.20
N MET A 323 -15.35 15.99 -22.98
CA MET A 323 -16.03 16.59 -21.83
C MET A 323 -15.40 17.93 -21.43
N ILE A 324 -14.06 18.01 -21.43
CA ILE A 324 -13.33 19.28 -21.20
C ILE A 324 -13.74 20.33 -22.23
N TYR A 325 -13.83 19.95 -23.50
CA TYR A 325 -14.30 20.84 -24.56
C TYR A 325 -15.75 21.31 -24.31
N TYR A 326 -16.68 20.41 -23.97
CA TYR A 326 -18.06 20.78 -23.67
C TYR A 326 -18.19 21.74 -22.50
N LEU A 327 -17.49 21.48 -21.39
CA LEU A 327 -17.43 22.39 -20.26
C LEU A 327 -16.85 23.76 -20.66
N SER A 328 -15.83 23.78 -21.51
CA SER A 328 -15.20 25.03 -21.95
C SER A 328 -16.15 25.90 -22.78
N GLU A 329 -16.87 25.29 -23.72
CA GLU A 329 -17.86 26.00 -24.54
C GLU A 329 -19.05 26.49 -23.71
N ILE A 330 -19.55 25.65 -22.79
CA ILE A 330 -20.64 26.01 -21.89
C ILE A 330 -20.24 27.19 -20.99
N GLY A 331 -19.02 27.16 -20.43
CA GLY A 331 -18.50 28.21 -19.55
C GLY A 331 -18.43 29.57 -20.25
N LYS A 332 -17.88 29.59 -21.47
CA LYS A 332 -17.81 30.80 -22.32
C LYS A 332 -19.20 31.34 -22.65
N LYS A 333 -20.13 30.46 -23.05
CA LYS A 333 -21.52 30.86 -23.35
C LYS A 333 -22.29 31.37 -22.14
N SER A 334 -21.88 30.96 -20.94
CA SER A 334 -22.42 31.44 -19.67
C SER A 334 -21.76 32.75 -19.20
N GLY A 335 -20.79 33.27 -19.97
CA GLY A 335 -20.12 34.55 -19.73
C GLY A 335 -18.93 34.47 -18.75
N TYR A 336 -18.38 33.28 -18.50
CA TYR A 336 -17.19 33.11 -17.67
C TYR A 336 -15.91 33.07 -18.52
N LYS A 337 -14.79 33.42 -17.89
CA LYS A 337 -13.47 33.05 -18.41
C LYS A 337 -13.21 31.58 -18.07
N VAL A 338 -12.59 30.87 -19.00
CA VAL A 338 -12.31 29.44 -18.90
C VAL A 338 -10.81 29.20 -18.92
N TRP A 339 -10.32 28.40 -17.99
CA TRP A 339 -8.98 27.83 -18.00
C TRP A 339 -9.09 26.31 -18.06
N ILE A 340 -8.24 25.69 -18.88
CA ILE A 340 -8.10 24.24 -18.98
C ILE A 340 -6.77 23.86 -18.32
N GLY A 341 -6.77 22.75 -17.58
CA GLY A 341 -5.62 22.22 -16.86
C GLY A 341 -4.37 22.17 -17.73
N SER A 342 -3.24 22.58 -17.16
CA SER A 342 -1.97 22.73 -17.90
C SER A 342 -1.48 21.41 -18.51
N LYS A 343 -1.87 20.27 -17.92
CA LYS A 343 -1.54 18.93 -18.41
C LYS A 343 -2.41 18.56 -19.61
N GLU A 344 -3.68 18.95 -19.59
CA GLU A 344 -4.71 18.63 -20.58
C GLU A 344 -4.65 19.57 -21.79
N GLN A 345 -4.05 20.75 -21.67
CA GLN A 345 -3.88 21.71 -22.77
C GLN A 345 -3.15 21.13 -24.00
N GLY A 346 -2.32 20.11 -23.82
CA GLY A 346 -1.62 19.41 -24.90
C GLY A 346 -2.48 18.40 -25.68
N ASP A 347 -3.61 17.98 -25.11
CA ASP A 347 -4.50 16.98 -25.69
C ASP A 347 -5.29 17.55 -26.87
N ASN A 348 -5.72 16.68 -27.77
CA ASN A 348 -6.45 17.06 -28.98
C ASN A 348 -7.91 16.60 -28.92
N PHE A 349 -8.81 17.49 -29.32
CA PHE A 349 -10.20 17.15 -29.64
C PHE A 349 -10.55 17.74 -31.02
N ARG A 350 -11.11 16.92 -31.92
CA ARG A 350 -11.44 17.31 -33.30
C ARG A 350 -10.27 17.96 -34.07
N ASN A 351 -9.05 17.42 -33.88
CA ASN A 351 -7.80 17.91 -34.45
C ASN A 351 -7.36 19.32 -33.99
N GLU A 352 -7.93 19.84 -32.90
CA GLU A 352 -7.48 21.07 -32.26
C GLU A 352 -6.99 20.79 -30.84
N LYS A 353 -5.94 21.51 -30.43
CA LYS A 353 -5.44 21.44 -29.06
C LYS A 353 -6.43 22.06 -28.09
N LEU A 354 -6.61 21.43 -26.93
CA LEU A 354 -7.48 21.95 -25.89
C LEU A 354 -7.07 23.35 -25.41
N SER A 355 -5.78 23.70 -25.46
CA SER A 355 -5.28 25.06 -25.15
C SER A 355 -5.99 26.18 -25.93
N LYS A 356 -6.50 25.90 -27.14
CA LYS A 356 -7.24 26.87 -27.96
C LYS A 356 -8.58 27.26 -27.32
N TYR A 357 -9.11 26.41 -26.44
CA TYR A 357 -10.38 26.66 -25.76
C TYR A 357 -10.22 27.38 -24.42
N CYS A 358 -9.00 27.67 -23.95
CA CYS A 358 -8.79 28.63 -22.87
C CYS A 358 -9.23 30.04 -23.30
N THR A 359 -9.72 30.85 -22.35
CA THR A 359 -10.01 32.27 -22.60
C THR A 359 -8.73 33.10 -22.63
N GLU A 360 -7.72 32.71 -21.85
CA GLU A 360 -6.43 33.41 -21.72
C GLU A 360 -5.28 32.41 -21.82
N SER A 361 -4.13 32.86 -22.30
CA SER A 361 -2.93 32.02 -22.44
C SER A 361 -2.21 31.75 -21.12
N ASN A 362 -2.45 32.56 -20.09
CA ASN A 362 -1.86 32.43 -18.76
C ASN A 362 -2.93 32.66 -17.69
N LEU A 363 -2.94 31.82 -16.65
CA LEU A 363 -3.85 31.95 -15.51
C LEU A 363 -3.34 33.04 -14.55
N GLY A 364 -3.84 34.27 -14.71
CA GLY A 364 -3.50 35.41 -13.85
C GLY A 364 -4.56 35.67 -12.77
N LEU A 365 -4.64 34.81 -11.75
CA LEU A 365 -5.53 35.05 -10.60
C LEU A 365 -4.77 35.80 -9.49
N ALA A 366 -5.32 36.93 -9.05
CA ALA A 366 -4.77 37.68 -7.92
C ALA A 366 -5.12 37.01 -6.58
N GLY A 367 -4.24 37.15 -5.58
CA GLY A 367 -4.48 36.64 -4.22
C GLY A 367 -3.96 35.22 -3.95
N PHE A 368 -3.25 34.62 -4.90
CA PHE A 368 -2.61 33.31 -4.76
C PHE A 368 -1.09 33.44 -4.86
N SER A 369 -0.35 32.66 -4.06
CA SER A 369 1.09 32.49 -4.22
C SER A 369 1.43 31.75 -5.52
N GLY A 370 2.69 31.82 -5.96
CA GLY A 370 3.13 31.12 -7.17
C GLY A 370 3.01 29.59 -7.09
N ASP A 371 3.07 29.01 -5.89
CA ASP A 371 2.88 27.56 -5.68
C ASP A 371 1.41 27.17 -5.73
N GLU A 372 0.53 27.97 -5.13
CA GLU A 372 -0.93 27.77 -5.19
C GLU A 372 -1.44 27.90 -6.63
N LEU A 373 -1.00 28.93 -7.37
CA LEU A 373 -1.34 29.09 -8.78
C LEU A 373 -0.92 27.90 -9.63
N ARG A 374 0.27 27.35 -9.39
CA ARG A 374 0.74 26.15 -10.11
C ARG A 374 -0.16 24.94 -9.85
N ARG A 375 -0.65 24.76 -8.62
CA ARG A 375 -1.57 23.67 -8.27
C ARG A 375 -2.96 23.88 -8.88
N ILE A 376 -3.49 25.09 -8.76
CA ILE A 376 -4.80 25.47 -9.33
C ILE A 376 -4.78 25.31 -10.86
N ALA A 377 -3.67 25.67 -11.51
CA ALA A 377 -3.51 25.54 -12.96
C ALA A 377 -3.51 24.08 -13.46
N MET A 378 -3.46 23.08 -12.58
CA MET A 378 -3.59 21.65 -12.90
C MET A 378 -5.02 21.12 -12.76
N ILE A 379 -5.99 21.96 -12.42
CA ILE A 379 -7.41 21.58 -12.41
C ILE A 379 -7.92 21.51 -13.86
N ASP A 380 -8.63 20.44 -14.21
CA ASP A 380 -9.00 20.14 -15.60
C ASP A 380 -9.78 21.27 -16.28
N VAL A 381 -10.80 21.82 -15.62
CA VAL A 381 -11.50 23.02 -16.08
C VAL A 381 -11.85 23.96 -14.91
N LEU A 382 -11.52 25.23 -15.08
CA LEU A 382 -11.89 26.32 -14.17
C LEU A 382 -12.73 27.35 -14.89
N TRP A 383 -13.82 27.78 -14.25
CA TRP A 383 -14.53 29.00 -14.67
C TRP A 383 -14.35 30.09 -13.63
N TYR A 384 -13.97 31.27 -14.10
CA TYR A 384 -13.67 32.41 -13.24
C TYR A 384 -14.20 33.73 -13.81
N GLU A 385 -14.41 34.69 -12.92
CA GLU A 385 -14.86 36.05 -13.22
C GLU A 385 -14.02 37.04 -12.41
N GLY A 386 -13.24 37.88 -13.08
CA GLY A 386 -12.22 38.69 -12.42
C GLY A 386 -11.19 37.79 -11.71
N PRO A 387 -10.84 38.05 -10.43
CA PRO A 387 -9.97 37.16 -9.65
C PRO A 387 -10.72 35.97 -9.02
N SER A 388 -12.06 35.89 -9.18
CA SER A 388 -12.91 34.96 -8.44
C SER A 388 -13.20 33.69 -9.21
N ILE A 389 -12.74 32.55 -8.68
CA ILE A 389 -13.11 31.22 -9.18
C ILE A 389 -14.58 30.97 -8.82
N LYS A 390 -15.37 30.51 -9.80
CA LYS A 390 -16.81 30.22 -9.63
C LYS A 390 -17.11 28.73 -9.75
N PHE A 391 -16.45 28.04 -10.69
CA PHE A 391 -16.64 26.61 -10.91
C PHE A 391 -15.30 25.90 -11.08
N ILE A 392 -15.25 24.69 -10.53
CA ILE A 392 -14.18 23.72 -10.70
C ILE A 392 -14.82 22.45 -11.25
N PHE A 393 -14.22 21.91 -12.30
CA PHE A 393 -14.57 20.61 -12.83
C PHE A 393 -13.32 19.75 -12.87
N GLU A 394 -13.46 18.56 -12.30
CA GLU A 394 -12.52 17.46 -12.47
C GLU A 394 -13.18 16.44 -13.39
N VAL A 395 -12.60 16.19 -14.56
CA VAL A 395 -13.12 15.26 -15.55
C VAL A 395 -12.41 13.94 -15.38
N GLU A 396 -13.09 12.99 -14.76
CA GLU A 396 -12.45 11.75 -14.36
C GLU A 396 -12.54 10.70 -15.46
N ASN A 397 -11.39 10.19 -15.90
CA ASN A 397 -11.34 9.10 -16.89
C ASN A 397 -10.27 8.03 -16.65
N SER A 398 -9.14 8.38 -16.02
CA SER A 398 -8.08 7.44 -15.64
C SER A 398 -7.24 7.87 -14.44
N THR A 399 -7.66 8.92 -13.74
CA THR A 399 -6.95 9.52 -12.60
C THR A 399 -7.56 9.09 -11.27
N SER A 400 -6.82 9.33 -10.19
CA SER A 400 -7.38 9.23 -8.85
C SER A 400 -8.16 10.51 -8.56
N ILE A 401 -9.46 10.35 -8.31
CA ILE A 401 -10.38 11.42 -7.89
C ILE A 401 -9.85 12.13 -6.63
N THR A 402 -9.05 11.45 -5.80
CA THR A 402 -8.50 12.01 -4.55
C THR A 402 -7.62 13.23 -4.81
N SER A 403 -6.90 13.27 -5.93
CA SER A 403 -6.04 14.42 -6.27
C SER A 403 -6.84 15.69 -6.58
N ALA A 404 -8.10 15.55 -7.01
CA ALA A 404 -9.02 16.67 -7.26
C ALA A 404 -9.37 17.41 -5.97
N ILE A 405 -9.62 16.65 -4.89
CA ILE A 405 -9.97 17.19 -3.58
C ILE A 405 -8.79 18.00 -3.00
N GLU A 406 -7.55 17.50 -3.13
CA GLU A 406 -6.34 18.21 -2.69
C GLU A 406 -6.14 19.55 -3.44
N ARG A 407 -6.30 19.56 -4.77
CA ARG A 407 -6.14 20.80 -5.52
C ARG A 407 -7.19 21.83 -5.16
N ALA A 408 -8.43 21.39 -4.91
CA ALA A 408 -9.52 22.26 -4.53
C ALA A 408 -9.44 22.80 -3.09
N SER A 409 -8.68 22.15 -2.19
CA SER A 409 -8.51 22.61 -0.81
C SER A 409 -7.65 23.86 -0.68
N HIS A 410 -6.87 24.19 -1.72
CA HIS A 410 -6.02 25.39 -1.75
C HIS A 410 -6.78 26.65 -2.18
N ILE A 411 -8.08 26.54 -2.44
CA ILE A 411 -8.91 27.67 -2.87
C ILE A 411 -9.60 28.25 -1.63
N PRO A 412 -9.41 29.55 -1.34
CA PRO A 412 -9.93 30.16 -0.11
C PRO A 412 -11.44 29.95 0.05
N GLU A 413 -11.87 29.68 1.28
CA GLU A 413 -13.28 29.37 1.58
C GLU A 413 -14.22 30.56 1.33
N GLU A 414 -13.69 31.79 1.28
CA GLU A 414 -14.48 32.98 0.96
C GLU A 414 -15.00 32.98 -0.48
N TYR A 415 -14.39 32.18 -1.36
CA TYR A 415 -14.92 31.93 -2.68
C TYR A 415 -16.07 30.92 -2.59
N GLU A 416 -17.29 31.35 -2.92
CA GLU A 416 -18.46 30.46 -3.09
C GLU A 416 -18.32 29.63 -4.37
N VAL A 417 -17.34 28.72 -4.38
CA VAL A 417 -16.99 27.88 -5.52
C VAL A 417 -17.86 26.65 -5.57
N LYS A 418 -18.40 26.35 -6.75
CA LYS A 418 -19.07 25.09 -7.04
C LYS A 418 -18.08 24.09 -7.62
N ARG A 419 -18.09 22.86 -7.10
CA ARG A 419 -17.09 21.83 -7.42
C ARG A 419 -17.80 20.60 -7.95
N PHE A 420 -17.38 20.16 -9.14
CA PHE A 420 -18.00 19.05 -9.84
C PHE A 420 -16.98 18.00 -10.22
N ILE A 421 -17.31 16.73 -9.95
CA ILE A 421 -16.61 15.57 -10.48
C ILE A 421 -17.46 15.06 -11.65
N VAL A 422 -16.90 15.15 -12.85
CA VAL A 422 -17.55 14.71 -14.08
C VAL A 422 -17.08 13.29 -14.35
N ILE A 423 -17.97 12.31 -14.27
CA ILE A 423 -17.62 10.88 -14.35
C ILE A 423 -18.49 10.14 -15.36
N PRO A 424 -17.98 9.11 -16.03
CA PRO A 424 -18.81 8.20 -16.78
C PRO A 424 -19.69 7.37 -15.84
N GLU A 425 -20.88 7.00 -16.29
CA GLU A 425 -21.94 6.33 -15.55
C GLU A 425 -21.44 5.02 -14.93
N GLU A 426 -20.63 4.25 -15.66
CA GLU A 426 -20.10 2.98 -15.15
C GLU A 426 -19.10 3.14 -14.00
N ARG A 427 -18.51 4.33 -13.81
CA ARG A 427 -17.56 4.62 -12.72
C ARG A 427 -18.25 5.13 -11.46
N GLN A 428 -19.58 5.21 -11.43
CA GLN A 428 -20.35 5.54 -10.23
C GLN A 428 -19.99 4.62 -9.04
N ARG A 429 -19.82 3.31 -9.29
CA ARG A 429 -19.40 2.35 -8.25
C ARG A 429 -18.03 2.64 -7.66
N MET A 430 -17.11 3.18 -8.47
CA MET A 430 -15.78 3.56 -8.00
C MET A 430 -15.88 4.78 -7.07
N LEU A 431 -16.66 5.80 -7.45
CA LEU A 431 -16.92 6.94 -6.58
C LEU A 431 -17.58 6.50 -5.27
N GLU A 432 -18.56 5.61 -5.31
CA GLU A 432 -19.18 5.04 -4.11
C GLU A 432 -18.19 4.32 -3.19
N ARG A 433 -17.26 3.53 -3.77
CA ARG A 433 -16.18 2.91 -3.02
C ARG A 433 -15.30 3.96 -2.35
N LYS A 434 -14.91 5.01 -3.08
CA LYS A 434 -14.11 6.14 -2.58
C LYS A 434 -14.82 6.90 -1.48
N MET A 435 -16.14 7.03 -1.54
CA MET A 435 -16.94 7.65 -0.47
C MET A 435 -16.95 6.84 0.84
N ASN A 436 -16.48 5.59 0.85
CA ASN A 436 -16.23 4.85 2.09
C ASN A 436 -14.83 5.13 2.69
N GLU A 437 -13.97 5.87 1.98
CA GLU A 437 -12.69 6.35 2.48
C GLU A 437 -12.91 7.68 3.23
N PRO A 438 -12.61 7.77 4.54
CA PRO A 438 -12.94 8.92 5.37
C PRO A 438 -12.37 10.23 4.86
N MET A 439 -11.12 10.26 4.41
CA MET A 439 -10.51 11.48 3.87
C MET A 439 -11.22 11.96 2.61
N PHE A 440 -11.54 11.03 1.72
CA PHE A 440 -12.25 11.36 0.50
C PHE A 440 -13.65 11.87 0.83
N GLN A 441 -14.37 11.15 1.69
CA GLN A 441 -15.71 11.55 2.14
C GLN A 441 -15.71 12.91 2.85
N GLU A 442 -14.76 13.14 3.75
CA GLU A 442 -14.63 14.38 4.50
C GLU A 442 -14.34 15.55 3.56
N GLY A 443 -13.36 15.42 2.66
CA GLY A 443 -13.06 16.45 1.67
C GLY A 443 -14.21 16.67 0.68
N TYR A 444 -14.85 15.59 0.21
CA TYR A 444 -16.01 15.65 -0.67
C TYR A 444 -17.15 16.44 -0.03
N ASN A 445 -17.46 16.15 1.24
CA ASN A 445 -18.53 16.80 2.00
C ASN A 445 -18.17 18.24 2.43
N LYS A 446 -16.96 18.44 2.98
CA LYS A 446 -16.45 19.75 3.45
C LYS A 446 -16.49 20.78 2.32
N TYR A 447 -16.02 20.40 1.13
CA TYR A 447 -16.00 21.28 -0.03
C TYR A 447 -17.25 21.18 -0.93
N LYS A 448 -18.28 20.45 -0.49
CA LYS A 448 -19.60 20.31 -1.14
C LYS A 448 -19.51 19.90 -2.61
N TRP A 449 -18.69 18.89 -2.90
CA TRP A 449 -18.57 18.36 -4.25
C TRP A 449 -19.89 17.75 -4.75
N GLN A 450 -20.11 17.85 -6.06
CA GLN A 450 -21.25 17.29 -6.76
C GLN A 450 -20.75 16.42 -7.91
N THR A 451 -21.57 15.47 -8.36
CA THR A 451 -21.24 14.60 -9.49
C THR A 451 -22.06 15.00 -10.70
N ILE A 452 -21.46 14.98 -11.88
CA ILE A 452 -22.14 15.09 -13.17
C ILE A 452 -21.78 13.86 -14.00
N HIS A 453 -22.79 13.19 -14.52
CA HIS A 453 -22.60 12.08 -15.44
C HIS A 453 -22.29 12.54 -16.88
N TYR A 454 -21.49 11.76 -17.61
CA TYR A 454 -21.06 12.10 -18.98
C TYR A 454 -22.26 12.30 -19.91
N ASP A 455 -23.25 11.41 -19.88
CA ASP A 455 -24.44 11.50 -20.71
C ASP A 455 -25.26 12.75 -20.37
N ALA A 456 -25.41 13.08 -19.09
CA ALA A 456 -26.09 14.30 -18.65
C ALA A 456 -25.40 15.56 -19.20
N LEU A 457 -24.07 15.61 -19.17
CA LEU A 457 -23.29 16.72 -19.73
C LEU A 457 -23.39 16.76 -21.26
N LYS A 458 -23.30 15.62 -21.94
CA LYS A 458 -23.44 15.48 -23.39
C LYS A 458 -24.80 15.98 -23.85
N ASP A 459 -25.88 15.56 -23.19
CA ASP A 459 -27.25 15.97 -23.49
C ASP A 459 -27.44 17.48 -23.30
N PHE A 460 -26.93 18.01 -22.18
CA PHE A 460 -27.00 19.45 -21.92
C PHE A 460 -26.25 20.28 -22.96
N TYR A 461 -25.04 19.86 -23.33
CA TYR A 461 -24.28 20.51 -24.39
C TYR A 461 -25.04 20.45 -25.72
N ASN A 462 -25.54 19.28 -26.10
CA ASN A 462 -26.25 19.08 -27.36
C ASN A 462 -27.51 19.92 -27.48
N LEU A 463 -28.25 20.10 -26.38
CA LEU A 463 -29.43 20.95 -26.32
C LEU A 463 -29.09 22.44 -26.52
N HIS A 464 -27.92 22.88 -26.06
CA HIS A 464 -27.55 24.31 -26.04
C HIS A 464 -26.40 24.70 -26.98
N LYS A 465 -25.87 23.77 -27.78
CA LYS A 465 -24.78 24.06 -28.73
C LYS A 465 -25.15 25.13 -29.77
N GLY A 466 -26.45 25.26 -30.10
CA GLY A 466 -26.96 26.31 -30.99
C GLY A 466 -27.22 27.67 -30.31
N SER A 467 -27.26 27.73 -28.97
CA SER A 467 -27.59 28.96 -28.24
C SER A 467 -26.42 29.94 -28.25
N LYS A 468 -26.70 31.24 -28.43
CA LYS A 468 -25.68 32.32 -28.38
C LYS A 468 -25.20 32.62 -26.97
N SER A 469 -26.06 32.44 -25.97
CA SER A 469 -25.75 32.65 -24.55
C SER A 469 -26.55 31.65 -23.71
N LEU A 470 -26.05 31.36 -22.51
CA LEU A 470 -26.64 30.44 -21.54
C LEU A 470 -26.89 31.16 -20.22
N GLU A 471 -28.01 30.86 -19.56
CA GLU A 471 -28.25 31.35 -18.21
C GLU A 471 -27.28 30.70 -17.22
N ARG A 472 -26.70 31.51 -16.32
CA ARG A 472 -25.66 31.11 -15.37
C ARG A 472 -26.06 29.99 -14.39
N ASN A 473 -27.34 29.63 -14.32
CA ASN A 473 -27.87 28.60 -13.41
C ASN A 473 -28.10 27.22 -14.05
N GLY A 474 -27.91 27.08 -15.37
CA GLY A 474 -28.25 25.85 -16.10
C GLY A 474 -27.54 24.59 -15.58
N LEU A 475 -26.26 24.69 -15.18
CA LEU A 475 -25.49 23.52 -14.72
C LEU A 475 -25.84 23.05 -13.32
N ASN A 476 -26.42 23.89 -12.45
CA ASN A 476 -26.81 23.45 -11.11
C ASN A 476 -27.93 22.40 -11.13
N LYS A 477 -28.54 22.18 -12.31
CA LYS A 477 -29.59 21.19 -12.53
C LYS A 477 -29.07 19.89 -13.15
N LEU A 478 -27.79 19.83 -13.53
CA LEU A 478 -27.17 18.60 -14.05
C LEU A 478 -26.88 17.67 -12.88
N LYS A 479 -27.42 16.46 -12.94
CA LYS A 479 -27.12 15.34 -12.05
C LYS A 479 -26.73 14.16 -12.91
#